data_AF-A0A6I7D944-F1
#
_entry.id   AF-A0A6I7D944-F1
#
_cell.length_a   1.000
_cell.length_b   1.000
_cell.length_c   1.000
_cell.angle_alpha   90.00
_cell.angle_beta   90.00
_cell.angle_gamma   90.00
#
_symmetry.space_group_name_H-M   'P 1'
#
loop_
_entity.id
_entity.type
_entity.pdbx_description
1 polymer ?
#
loop_
_entity_poly.entity_id
_entity_poly.type
_entity_poly.pdbx_seq_one_letter_code
_entity_poly.pdbx_strand_id
1 'polypeptide(L)'
;MNKDIIELNKNINIVGLHWVSRWRVNNGKKDSYVIPFATTYPINIIYHGENEFKYGQYGIHLGQQDTLTFLGDKNKKILAKFIDCRKNSPTFKSRLSFYITPSSARTLIIPPGVAHTFHHLENIFTLNNYTLFLPTIDKLASKALMWSPNNDVINLPEDIDIDDIDGYEPMTEEASDLVYHRIADIQHGILSQHAFLHSETRKIRLDDGDEVNLRFREKITENQKRQLPISTILGVAFRDIPTMQTGKESGIVPLTRKSPMYLVEHGNEDYNFDSYGLHLGQEDHLTFLGDASSEITLKLVDMREGSATLFCEDEITFKPLPNMELVIPCGVAHALFNMANIITVNRPVIYLDEEKEYIPGHDVIDWEIANKNYQAYCTNKIEADLGYYQFIVSKQKEIIKQKPTHHTPKSIIIYGKNNKPIKVLIKEKV
;
A
#
# COMPACT_ATOMS: atom_id res chain seq x y z
N MET A 1 12.22 15.12 12.69
CA MET A 1 11.02 14.97 11.85
C MET A 1 10.64 16.26 11.12
N ASN A 2 10.47 17.42 11.76
CA ASN A 2 9.99 18.62 11.02
C ASN A 2 11.02 19.31 10.10
N LYS A 3 12.34 19.25 10.40
CA LYS A 3 13.35 19.99 9.62
C LYS A 3 13.48 19.49 8.17
N ASP A 4 13.47 18.17 7.96
CA ASP A 4 13.64 17.59 6.62
C ASP A 4 12.45 17.90 5.70
N ILE A 5 11.22 17.85 6.23
CA ILE A 5 10.02 18.22 5.48
C ILE A 5 9.99 19.72 5.14
N ILE A 6 10.39 20.58 6.08
CA ILE A 6 10.48 22.03 5.84
C ILE A 6 11.48 22.29 4.69
N GLU A 7 12.63 21.63 4.69
CA GLU A 7 13.62 21.79 3.61
C GLU A 7 13.11 21.26 2.27
N LEU A 8 12.44 20.10 2.25
CA LEU A 8 11.84 19.54 1.03
C LEU A 8 10.76 20.45 0.44
N ASN A 9 10.00 21.14 1.28
CA ASN A 9 8.93 22.03 0.85
C ASN A 9 9.39 23.44 0.50
N LYS A 10 10.60 23.85 0.92
CA LYS A 10 11.11 25.22 0.77
C LYS A 10 11.10 25.74 -0.67
N ASN A 11 11.37 24.85 -1.63
CA ASN A 11 11.49 25.20 -3.05
C ASN A 11 10.24 24.82 -3.87
N ILE A 12 9.18 24.33 -3.22
CA ILE A 12 7.93 24.00 -3.91
C ILE A 12 7.12 25.27 -4.08
N ASN A 13 6.94 25.69 -5.33
CA ASN A 13 6.26 26.92 -5.71
C ASN A 13 4.79 26.72 -6.13
N ILE A 14 4.33 25.49 -6.35
CA ILE A 14 2.94 25.20 -6.74
C ILE A 14 2.06 25.08 -5.50
N VAL A 15 0.98 25.86 -5.41
CA VAL A 15 0.11 25.88 -4.23
C VAL A 15 -0.53 24.52 -3.96
N GLY A 16 -0.35 24.02 -2.73
CA GLY A 16 -0.92 22.75 -2.28
C GLY A 16 -0.09 21.51 -2.62
N LEU A 17 0.87 21.59 -3.55
CA LEU A 17 1.86 20.54 -3.75
C LEU A 17 2.84 20.60 -2.57
N HIS A 18 2.97 19.51 -1.80
CA HIS A 18 3.89 19.49 -0.66
C HIS A 18 4.17 18.09 -0.15
N TRP A 19 5.29 17.94 0.57
CA TRP A 19 5.62 16.77 1.37
C TRP A 19 5.01 16.85 2.76
N VAL A 20 4.56 15.70 3.25
CA VAL A 20 4.16 15.48 4.63
C VAL A 20 5.01 14.40 5.28
N SER A 21 5.36 14.57 6.56
CA SER A 21 6.02 13.51 7.33
C SER A 21 5.04 12.38 7.62
N ARG A 22 5.52 11.15 7.55
CA ARG A 22 4.79 9.97 8.03
C ARG A 22 5.24 9.60 9.43
N TRP A 23 4.27 9.28 10.27
CA TRP A 23 4.53 8.69 11.57
C TRP A 23 5.05 7.27 11.37
N ARG A 24 6.11 6.94 12.09
CA ARG A 24 6.72 5.61 12.07
C ARG A 24 7.33 5.32 13.43
N VAL A 25 7.32 4.05 13.83
CA VAL A 25 7.96 3.57 15.05
C VAL A 25 9.04 2.57 14.69
N ASN A 26 10.16 2.60 15.38
CA ASN A 26 11.25 1.67 15.13
C ASN A 26 10.84 0.24 15.50
N ASN A 27 11.26 -0.73 14.66
CA ASN A 27 10.86 -2.13 14.75
C ASN A 27 12.01 -3.07 15.20
N GLY A 28 12.83 -2.61 16.15
CA GLY A 28 13.81 -3.47 16.83
C GLY A 28 15.19 -3.58 16.17
N LYS A 29 15.36 -3.15 14.91
CA LYS A 29 16.68 -2.95 14.27
C LYS A 29 16.88 -1.51 13.81
N LYS A 30 18.14 -1.12 13.63
CA LYS A 30 18.50 0.16 12.99
C LYS A 30 17.90 0.18 11.58
N ASP A 31 17.25 1.29 11.22
CA ASP A 31 16.58 1.49 9.93
C ASP A 31 15.38 0.55 9.64
N SER A 32 14.82 -0.13 10.65
CA SER A 32 13.59 -0.91 10.56
C SER A 32 12.43 -0.19 11.23
N TYR A 33 11.26 -0.15 10.59
CA TYR A 33 10.13 0.67 11.02
C TYR A 33 8.76 0.05 10.74
N VAL A 34 7.78 0.33 11.60
CA VAL A 34 6.35 0.11 11.33
C VAL A 34 5.67 1.45 11.01
N ILE A 35 4.92 1.48 9.91
CA ILE A 35 4.27 2.68 9.37
C ILE A 35 2.77 2.44 9.18
N PRO A 36 1.89 2.94 10.07
CA PRO A 36 0.44 2.74 9.97
C PRO A 36 -0.19 3.63 8.90
N PHE A 37 -1.09 3.07 8.10
CA PHE A 37 -1.96 3.80 7.18
C PHE A 37 -3.39 3.76 7.73
N ALA A 38 -3.73 4.80 8.50
CA ALA A 38 -4.99 4.92 9.21
C ALA A 38 -6.15 5.26 8.28
N THR A 39 -6.56 4.29 7.46
CA THR A 39 -7.68 4.38 6.53
C THR A 39 -8.33 3.01 6.31
N THR A 40 -9.63 3.01 6.03
CA THR A 40 -10.37 1.85 5.53
C THR A 40 -10.54 1.88 4.01
N TYR A 41 -9.98 2.90 3.36
CA TYR A 41 -10.14 3.15 1.92
C TYR A 41 -9.22 2.25 1.09
N PRO A 42 -9.59 1.98 -0.17
CA PRO A 42 -8.68 1.33 -1.11
C PRO A 42 -7.38 2.11 -1.26
N ILE A 43 -6.27 1.38 -1.39
CA ILE A 43 -4.94 1.90 -1.67
C ILE A 43 -4.35 1.05 -2.78
N ASN A 44 -3.58 1.66 -3.68
CA ASN A 44 -2.93 0.92 -4.77
C ASN A 44 -1.43 0.77 -4.51
N ILE A 45 -0.90 -0.43 -4.73
CA ILE A 45 0.52 -0.63 -4.98
C ILE A 45 0.74 -0.46 -6.49
N ILE A 46 1.64 0.42 -6.87
CA ILE A 46 2.09 0.56 -8.26
C ILE A 46 3.53 0.07 -8.35
N TYR A 47 3.79 -0.81 -9.31
CA TYR A 47 5.13 -1.30 -9.64
C TYR A 47 5.45 -1.01 -11.11
N HIS A 48 6.73 -0.76 -11.40
CA HIS A 48 7.17 -0.21 -12.69
C HIS A 48 8.17 -1.11 -13.44
N GLY A 49 8.40 -2.33 -12.95
CA GLY A 49 9.35 -3.28 -13.55
C GLY A 49 10.81 -2.92 -13.30
N GLU A 50 11.71 -3.70 -13.91
CA GLU A 50 13.17 -3.53 -13.79
C GLU A 50 13.78 -2.81 -15.01
N ASN A 51 13.10 -2.90 -16.15
CA ASN A 51 13.49 -2.26 -17.40
C ASN A 51 13.03 -0.80 -17.48
N GLU A 52 13.64 -0.01 -18.38
CA GLU A 52 13.35 1.42 -18.53
C GLU A 52 11.84 1.67 -18.64
N PHE A 53 11.33 2.50 -17.72
CA PHE A 53 9.93 2.82 -17.60
C PHE A 53 9.70 4.32 -17.79
N LYS A 54 8.79 4.67 -18.70
CA LYS A 54 8.38 6.05 -18.97
C LYS A 54 6.88 6.12 -19.21
N TYR A 55 6.22 7.07 -18.55
CA TYR A 55 4.82 7.39 -18.84
C TYR A 55 4.65 8.15 -20.16
N GLY A 56 5.62 8.99 -20.53
CA GLY A 56 5.62 9.77 -21.79
C GLY A 56 4.63 10.94 -21.84
N GLN A 57 3.88 11.17 -20.76
CA GLN A 57 2.88 12.23 -20.63
C GLN A 57 2.73 12.64 -19.16
N TYR A 58 2.23 13.85 -18.93
CA TYR A 58 1.68 14.24 -17.64
C TYR A 58 0.27 13.69 -17.49
N GLY A 59 -0.07 13.19 -16.29
CA GLY A 59 -1.44 12.93 -15.89
C GLY A 59 -1.99 14.07 -15.04
N ILE A 60 -3.26 14.43 -15.26
CA ILE A 60 -4.03 15.36 -14.44
C ILE A 60 -5.26 14.64 -13.93
N HIS A 61 -5.44 14.61 -12.61
CA HIS A 61 -6.67 14.18 -11.97
C HIS A 61 -7.50 15.41 -11.58
N LEU A 62 -8.79 15.45 -11.95
CA LEU A 62 -9.66 16.57 -11.55
C LEU A 62 -10.43 16.29 -10.26
N GLY A 63 -10.72 15.03 -9.97
CA GLY A 63 -11.47 14.55 -8.81
C GLY A 63 -10.62 13.76 -7.82
N GLN A 64 -9.29 13.76 -7.96
CA GLN A 64 -8.41 13.01 -7.08
C GLN A 64 -7.22 13.86 -6.64
N GLN A 65 -6.96 13.89 -5.34
CA GLN A 65 -5.69 14.29 -4.76
C GLN A 65 -4.83 13.05 -4.57
N ASP A 66 -3.66 13.03 -5.19
CA ASP A 66 -2.73 11.92 -5.04
C ASP A 66 -1.89 12.08 -3.77
N THR A 67 -1.78 10.99 -3.03
CA THR A 67 -1.01 10.89 -1.79
C THR A 67 0.00 9.76 -1.96
N LEU A 68 1.16 10.10 -2.50
CA LEU A 68 2.13 9.15 -3.04
C LEU A 68 3.29 8.90 -2.09
N THR A 69 3.51 7.64 -1.73
CA THR A 69 4.69 7.21 -0.96
C THR A 69 5.57 6.34 -1.84
N PHE A 70 6.80 6.80 -2.09
CA PHE A 70 7.78 6.09 -2.92
C PHE A 70 8.63 5.15 -2.06
N LEU A 71 8.69 3.89 -2.42
CA LEU A 71 9.35 2.81 -1.69
C LEU A 71 10.38 2.11 -2.60
N GLY A 72 11.52 1.73 -2.03
CA GLY A 72 12.63 1.12 -2.77
C GLY A 72 13.99 1.60 -2.24
N ASP A 73 15.04 1.45 -3.04
CA ASP A 73 16.39 1.90 -2.67
C ASP A 73 16.45 3.41 -2.47
N LYS A 74 16.84 3.84 -1.26
CA LYS A 74 16.98 5.25 -0.85
C LYS A 74 18.00 6.04 -1.67
N ASN A 75 18.88 5.38 -2.41
CA ASN A 75 19.88 6.02 -3.26
C ASN A 75 19.36 6.29 -4.69
N LYS A 76 18.26 5.66 -5.10
CA LYS A 76 17.64 5.94 -6.40
C LYS A 76 17.11 7.38 -6.44
N LYS A 77 17.28 8.02 -7.58
CA LYS A 77 16.77 9.37 -7.86
C LYS A 77 15.65 9.27 -8.89
N ILE A 78 14.46 9.64 -8.47
CA ILE A 78 13.28 9.74 -9.33
C ILE A 78 13.15 11.22 -9.72
N LEU A 79 13.03 11.51 -11.01
CA LEU A 79 12.76 12.88 -11.47
C LEU A 79 11.25 13.10 -11.46
N ALA A 80 10.79 14.01 -10.61
CA ALA A 80 9.41 14.42 -10.55
C ALA A 80 9.22 15.75 -11.28
N LYS A 81 8.20 15.84 -12.13
CA LYS A 81 7.85 17.05 -12.87
C LYS A 81 6.39 17.39 -12.61
N PHE A 82 6.10 18.67 -12.44
CA PHE A 82 4.78 19.19 -12.13
C PHE A 82 4.47 20.44 -12.93
N ILE A 83 3.19 20.60 -13.29
CA ILE A 83 2.65 21.84 -13.85
C ILE A 83 1.31 22.14 -13.17
N ASP A 84 1.13 23.37 -12.69
CA ASP A 84 -0.15 23.80 -12.16
C ASP A 84 -1.12 24.17 -13.30
N CYS A 85 -2.09 23.31 -13.59
CA CYS A 85 -3.05 23.52 -14.68
C CYS A 85 -4.40 24.06 -14.19
N ARG A 86 -4.49 24.53 -12.94
CA ARG A 86 -5.75 25.04 -12.35
C ARG A 86 -5.99 26.48 -12.75
N LYS A 87 -7.08 26.74 -13.48
CA LYS A 87 -7.41 28.05 -14.06
C LYS A 87 -7.36 29.22 -13.07
N ASN A 88 -7.82 28.99 -11.84
CA ASN A 88 -7.95 30.03 -10.81
C ASN A 88 -6.83 29.97 -9.76
N SER A 89 -5.78 29.16 -9.99
CA SER A 89 -4.66 29.06 -9.07
C SER A 89 -3.75 30.29 -9.17
N PRO A 90 -3.25 30.83 -8.04
CA PRO A 90 -2.24 31.88 -8.06
C PRO A 90 -0.92 31.43 -8.69
N THR A 91 -0.71 30.12 -8.84
CA THR A 91 0.48 29.52 -9.44
C THR A 91 0.18 28.86 -10.79
N PHE A 92 -0.97 29.17 -11.41
CA PHE A 92 -1.33 28.65 -12.73
C PHE A 92 -0.18 28.79 -13.72
N LYS A 93 0.05 27.74 -14.52
CA LYS A 93 1.15 27.60 -15.48
C LYS A 93 2.55 27.62 -14.89
N SER A 94 2.70 27.55 -13.56
CA SER A 94 4.01 27.34 -12.95
C SER A 94 4.50 25.91 -13.19
N ARG A 95 5.77 25.78 -13.60
CA ARG A 95 6.47 24.51 -13.70
C ARG A 95 7.36 24.29 -12.48
N LEU A 96 7.49 23.03 -12.09
CA LEU A 96 8.41 22.61 -11.07
C LEU A 96 9.00 21.25 -11.44
N SER A 97 10.30 21.09 -11.28
CA SER A 97 10.95 19.79 -11.40
C SER A 97 12.03 19.63 -10.35
N PHE A 98 12.11 18.45 -9.74
CA PHE A 98 13.12 18.13 -8.76
C PHE A 98 13.32 16.62 -8.64
N TYR A 99 14.48 16.23 -8.12
CA TYR A 99 14.76 14.84 -7.80
C TYR A 99 14.24 14.48 -6.43
N ILE A 100 13.63 13.30 -6.33
CA ILE A 100 13.12 12.72 -5.10
C ILE A 100 13.81 11.38 -4.86
N THR A 101 13.94 10.99 -3.60
CA THR A 101 14.45 9.65 -3.23
C THR A 101 13.36 8.86 -2.50
N PRO A 102 13.28 7.53 -2.69
CA PRO A 102 12.34 6.68 -1.97
C PRO A 102 12.50 6.79 -0.45
N SER A 103 11.38 6.81 0.27
CA SER A 103 11.33 6.76 1.74
C SER A 103 9.89 6.58 2.23
N SER A 104 9.67 5.63 3.15
CA SER A 104 8.39 5.53 3.88
C SER A 104 8.14 6.67 4.87
N ALA A 105 9.15 7.48 5.18
CA ALA A 105 9.09 8.54 6.18
C ALA A 105 8.33 9.78 5.70
N ARG A 106 8.00 9.85 4.42
CA ARG A 106 7.38 11.01 3.79
C ARG A 106 6.47 10.60 2.65
N THR A 107 5.48 11.43 2.40
CA THR A 107 4.50 11.24 1.33
C THR A 107 4.34 12.57 0.60
N LEU A 108 4.23 12.51 -0.72
CA LEU A 108 3.99 13.67 -1.56
C LEU A 108 2.48 13.83 -1.78
N ILE A 109 1.97 15.03 -1.52
CA ILE A 109 0.58 15.41 -1.78
C ILE A 109 0.54 16.21 -3.09
N ILE A 110 -0.23 15.73 -4.06
CA ILE A 110 -0.44 16.38 -5.35
C ILE A 110 -1.92 16.75 -5.44
N PRO A 111 -2.27 18.05 -5.41
CA PRO A 111 -3.66 18.49 -5.49
C PRO A 111 -4.33 18.13 -6.83
N PRO A 112 -5.67 18.00 -6.84
CA PRO A 112 -6.43 17.89 -8.07
C PRO A 112 -6.11 19.06 -9.01
N GLY A 113 -5.95 18.77 -10.31
CA GLY A 113 -5.61 19.75 -11.35
C GLY A 113 -4.13 20.09 -11.50
N VAL A 114 -3.25 19.52 -10.68
CA VAL A 114 -1.79 19.63 -10.89
C VAL A 114 -1.34 18.47 -11.77
N ALA A 115 -0.87 18.79 -12.97
CA ALA A 115 -0.29 17.82 -13.89
C ALA A 115 1.01 17.29 -13.32
N HIS A 116 1.22 15.98 -13.38
CA HIS A 116 2.46 15.38 -12.88
C HIS A 116 2.90 14.17 -13.70
N THR A 117 4.22 13.96 -13.70
CA THR A 117 4.84 12.75 -14.26
C THR A 117 6.14 12.46 -13.52
N PHE A 118 6.56 11.19 -13.60
CA PHE A 118 7.73 10.68 -12.89
C PHE A 118 8.58 9.85 -13.84
N HIS A 119 9.89 10.04 -13.74
CA HIS A 119 10.90 9.30 -14.50
C HIS A 119 11.82 8.54 -13.56
N HIS A 120 12.44 7.47 -14.08
CA HIS A 120 13.36 6.61 -13.34
C HIS A 120 12.69 5.84 -12.19
N LEU A 121 11.52 5.27 -12.48
CA LEU A 121 10.72 4.51 -11.53
C LEU A 121 11.05 3.01 -11.50
N GLU A 122 12.05 2.56 -12.26
CA GLU A 122 12.44 1.15 -12.29
C GLU A 122 12.87 0.70 -10.89
N ASN A 123 12.39 -0.46 -10.45
CA ASN A 123 12.56 -1.00 -9.09
C ASN A 123 12.03 -0.08 -7.97
N ILE A 124 11.14 0.86 -8.29
CA ILE A 124 10.43 1.69 -7.32
C ILE A 124 8.98 1.21 -7.24
N PHE A 125 8.51 1.05 -6.01
CA PHE A 125 7.10 0.85 -5.72
C PHE A 125 6.49 2.18 -5.27
N THR A 126 5.27 2.48 -5.68
CA THR A 126 4.53 3.62 -5.14
C THR A 126 3.28 3.11 -4.43
N LEU A 127 3.08 3.52 -3.18
CA LEU A 127 1.78 3.39 -2.54
C LEU A 127 0.98 4.65 -2.81
N ASN A 128 -0.11 4.46 -3.56
CA ASN A 128 -1.02 5.52 -3.93
C ASN A 128 -2.24 5.44 -3.01
N ASN A 129 -2.22 6.27 -1.98
CA ASN A 129 -3.44 6.67 -1.31
C ASN A 129 -4.02 7.90 -2.04
N TYR A 130 -5.29 8.19 -1.82
CA TYR A 130 -5.93 9.32 -2.48
C TYR A 130 -7.11 9.86 -1.68
N THR A 131 -7.36 11.16 -1.90
CA THR A 131 -8.60 11.81 -1.48
C THR A 131 -9.42 12.10 -2.73
N LEU A 132 -10.67 11.65 -2.76
CA LEU A 132 -11.60 11.86 -3.85
C LEU A 132 -12.43 13.12 -3.62
N PHE A 133 -12.63 13.86 -4.71
CA PHE A 133 -13.45 15.05 -4.78
C PHE A 133 -14.49 14.88 -5.88
N LEU A 134 -15.73 15.23 -5.57
CA LEU A 134 -16.87 15.16 -6.46
C LEU A 134 -17.22 16.56 -6.98
N PRO A 135 -17.87 16.64 -8.15
CA PRO A 135 -18.48 17.87 -8.61
C PRO A 135 -19.51 18.38 -7.59
N THR A 136 -19.69 19.71 -7.53
CA THR A 136 -20.81 20.30 -6.80
C THR A 136 -22.14 19.77 -7.34
N ILE A 137 -23.20 19.79 -6.51
CA ILE A 137 -24.54 19.33 -6.92
C ILE A 137 -25.00 20.03 -8.20
N ASP A 138 -24.76 21.34 -8.32
CA ASP A 138 -25.10 22.12 -9.51
C ASP A 138 -24.33 21.66 -10.75
N LYS A 139 -23.02 21.37 -10.61
CA LYS A 139 -22.19 20.84 -11.70
C LYS A 139 -22.62 19.42 -12.07
N LEU A 140 -22.96 18.58 -11.09
CA LEU A 140 -23.43 17.21 -11.32
C LEU A 140 -24.77 17.17 -12.07
N ALA A 141 -25.67 18.12 -11.81
CA ALA A 141 -26.94 18.27 -12.51
C ALA A 141 -26.79 18.86 -13.92
N SER A 142 -25.64 19.43 -14.26
CA SER A 142 -25.39 20.04 -15.56
C SER A 142 -25.18 18.99 -16.63
N LYS A 143 -25.89 19.13 -17.76
CA LYS A 143 -25.68 18.32 -18.97
C LYS A 143 -24.32 18.57 -19.63
N ALA A 144 -23.61 19.63 -19.23
CA ALA A 144 -22.28 19.96 -19.74
C ALA A 144 -21.14 19.27 -18.98
N LEU A 145 -21.43 18.54 -17.89
CA LEU A 145 -20.40 17.81 -17.16
C LEU A 145 -19.93 16.60 -17.98
N MET A 146 -18.72 16.70 -18.53
CA MET A 146 -18.07 15.63 -19.29
C MET A 146 -17.27 14.67 -18.39
N TRP A 147 -17.15 14.97 -17.10
CA TRP A 147 -16.39 14.19 -16.14
C TRP A 147 -17.15 12.94 -15.67
N SER A 148 -16.42 11.85 -15.49
CA SER A 148 -16.87 10.68 -14.74
C SER A 148 -15.68 10.06 -14.02
N PRO A 149 -15.88 9.24 -12.97
CA PRO A 149 -14.77 8.53 -12.30
C PRO A 149 -13.90 7.69 -13.26
N ASN A 150 -14.49 7.15 -14.33
CA ASN A 150 -13.79 6.36 -15.35
C ASN A 150 -12.95 7.21 -16.33
N ASN A 151 -13.09 8.53 -16.27
CA ASN A 151 -12.46 9.50 -17.15
C ASN A 151 -11.98 10.73 -16.37
N ASP A 152 -11.41 10.49 -15.18
CA ASP A 152 -10.86 11.54 -14.32
C ASP A 152 -9.47 12.01 -14.75
N VAL A 153 -8.81 11.24 -15.61
CA VAL A 153 -7.44 11.51 -16.07
C VAL A 153 -7.46 12.28 -17.39
N ILE A 154 -6.78 13.42 -17.41
CA ILE A 154 -6.43 14.16 -18.62
C ILE A 154 -4.93 14.02 -18.82
N ASN A 155 -4.51 13.68 -20.05
CA ASN A 155 -3.11 13.54 -20.39
C ASN A 155 -2.61 14.75 -21.18
N LEU A 156 -1.46 15.29 -20.78
CA LEU A 156 -0.74 16.33 -21.53
C LEU A 156 0.60 15.79 -22.04
N PRO A 157 1.01 16.11 -23.28
CA PRO A 157 2.35 15.82 -23.77
C PRO A 157 3.43 16.42 -22.85
N GLU A 158 4.55 15.73 -22.67
CA GLU A 158 5.63 16.25 -21.81
C GLU A 158 6.32 17.50 -22.38
N ASP A 159 6.26 17.68 -23.70
CA ASP A 159 6.82 18.78 -24.47
C ASP A 159 5.82 19.91 -24.75
N ILE A 160 4.61 19.86 -24.16
CA ILE A 160 3.58 20.89 -24.33
C ILE A 160 4.13 22.29 -24.01
N ASP A 161 3.82 23.28 -24.86
CA ASP A 161 4.11 24.67 -24.54
C ASP A 161 3.27 25.11 -23.34
N ILE A 162 3.86 25.88 -22.43
CA ILE A 162 3.14 26.38 -21.26
C ILE A 162 1.98 27.29 -21.66
N ASP A 163 2.12 28.00 -22.78
CA ASP A 163 1.08 28.90 -23.28
C ASP A 163 -0.13 28.13 -23.84
N ASP A 164 0.07 26.89 -24.29
CA ASP A 164 -0.97 26.01 -24.82
C ASP A 164 -1.74 25.22 -23.75
N ILE A 165 -1.34 25.34 -22.47
CA ILE A 165 -2.03 24.65 -21.38
C ILE A 165 -3.39 25.30 -21.08
N ASP A 166 -4.45 24.51 -21.24
CA ASP A 166 -5.80 24.87 -20.83
C ASP A 166 -5.91 25.03 -19.30
N GLY A 167 -6.78 25.95 -18.88
CA GLY A 167 -7.14 26.10 -17.47
C GLY A 167 -8.24 25.14 -17.06
N TYR A 168 -7.93 24.19 -16.17
CA TYR A 168 -8.90 23.24 -15.63
C TYR A 168 -9.52 23.71 -14.30
N GLU A 169 -10.73 23.25 -14.03
CA GLU A 169 -11.44 23.45 -12.77
C GLU A 169 -11.58 22.11 -12.03
N PRO A 170 -10.76 21.87 -11.00
CA PRO A 170 -10.87 20.65 -10.23
C PRO A 170 -12.17 20.58 -9.41
N MET A 171 -12.52 19.37 -9.01
CA MET A 171 -13.63 19.08 -8.12
C MET A 171 -13.28 19.46 -6.68
N THR A 172 -14.29 19.86 -5.90
CA THR A 172 -14.09 20.46 -4.58
C THR A 172 -14.82 19.75 -3.44
N GLU A 173 -15.84 18.94 -3.74
CA GLU A 173 -16.64 18.30 -2.70
C GLU A 173 -15.99 16.99 -2.25
N GLU A 174 -15.38 16.95 -1.07
CA GLU A 174 -14.75 15.73 -0.57
C GLU A 174 -15.76 14.57 -0.52
N ALA A 175 -15.39 13.44 -1.11
CA ALA A 175 -16.26 12.27 -1.19
C ALA A 175 -16.43 11.63 0.20
N SER A 176 -17.63 11.10 0.48
CA SER A 176 -17.87 10.33 1.70
C SER A 176 -17.24 8.94 1.63
N ASP A 177 -17.02 8.32 2.80
CA ASP A 177 -16.54 6.92 2.95
C ASP A 177 -17.31 5.94 2.05
N LEU A 178 -18.62 6.16 1.87
CA LEU A 178 -19.47 5.33 1.02
C LEU A 178 -18.94 5.25 -0.42
N VAL A 179 -18.44 6.36 -0.96
CA VAL A 179 -17.92 6.42 -2.33
C VAL A 179 -16.65 5.58 -2.46
N TYR A 180 -15.72 5.70 -1.50
CA TYR A 180 -14.50 4.89 -1.47
C TYR A 180 -14.82 3.40 -1.40
N HIS A 181 -15.76 3.01 -0.54
CA HIS A 181 -16.16 1.61 -0.41
C HIS A 181 -16.86 1.08 -1.65
N ARG A 182 -17.68 1.88 -2.33
CA ARG A 182 -18.28 1.50 -3.61
C ARG A 182 -17.26 1.33 -4.72
N ILE A 183 -16.26 2.22 -4.79
CA ILE A 183 -15.16 2.09 -5.75
C ILE A 183 -14.36 0.81 -5.48
N ALA A 184 -14.07 0.51 -4.22
CA ALA A 184 -13.38 -0.72 -3.83
C ALA A 184 -14.16 -1.98 -4.25
N ASP A 185 -15.48 -2.01 -4.01
CA ASP A 185 -16.35 -3.12 -4.43
C ASP A 185 -16.34 -3.29 -5.97
N ILE A 186 -16.43 -2.18 -6.71
CA ILE A 186 -16.41 -2.17 -8.18
C ILE A 186 -15.05 -2.64 -8.71
N GLN A 187 -13.94 -2.12 -8.17
CA GLN A 187 -12.58 -2.53 -8.56
C GLN A 187 -12.38 -4.03 -8.34
N HIS A 188 -12.78 -4.54 -7.18
CA HIS A 188 -12.67 -5.96 -6.87
C HIS A 188 -13.46 -6.83 -7.87
N GLY A 189 -14.70 -6.44 -8.18
CA GLY A 189 -15.55 -7.14 -9.14
C GLY A 189 -14.95 -7.13 -10.56
N ILE A 190 -14.56 -5.96 -11.06
CA ILE A 190 -14.08 -5.80 -12.44
C ILE A 190 -12.74 -6.51 -12.68
N LEU A 191 -11.81 -6.42 -11.73
CA LEU A 191 -10.45 -6.93 -11.93
C LEU A 191 -10.39 -8.46 -12.00
N SER A 192 -11.33 -9.14 -11.35
CA SER A 192 -11.47 -10.59 -11.46
C SER A 192 -11.83 -11.08 -12.88
N GLN A 193 -12.33 -10.18 -13.73
CA GLN A 193 -12.82 -10.47 -15.09
C GLN A 193 -12.05 -9.67 -16.18
N HIS A 194 -10.99 -8.97 -15.80
CA HIS A 194 -10.35 -8.01 -16.69
C HIS A 194 -9.45 -8.71 -17.73
N ALA A 195 -9.69 -8.41 -19.01
CA ALA A 195 -9.00 -9.03 -20.14
C ALA A 195 -8.07 -8.08 -20.91
N PHE A 196 -7.89 -6.85 -20.45
CA PHE A 196 -7.17 -5.79 -21.17
C PHE A 196 -6.11 -5.11 -20.31
N LEU A 197 -5.07 -4.53 -20.91
CA LEU A 197 -4.14 -3.64 -20.22
C LEU A 197 -4.85 -2.34 -19.82
N HIS A 198 -4.28 -1.63 -18.85
CA HIS A 198 -4.69 -0.27 -18.52
C HIS A 198 -4.67 0.58 -19.78
N SER A 199 -5.71 1.38 -19.96
CA SER A 199 -5.87 2.14 -21.18
C SER A 199 -4.92 3.32 -21.25
N GLU A 200 -4.37 3.55 -22.44
CA GLU A 200 -3.62 4.77 -22.77
C GLU A 200 -4.46 5.65 -23.69
N THR A 201 -4.47 6.95 -23.43
CA THR A 201 -5.09 7.93 -24.33
C THR A 201 -4.00 8.58 -25.17
N ARG A 202 -4.14 8.52 -26.49
CA ARG A 202 -3.23 9.18 -27.45
C ARG A 202 -4.00 10.15 -28.33
N LYS A 203 -3.36 11.29 -28.61
CA LYS A 203 -3.85 12.24 -29.60
C LYS A 203 -3.45 11.75 -30.99
N ILE A 204 -4.42 11.60 -31.89
CA ILE A 204 -4.20 11.13 -33.25
C ILE A 204 -4.76 12.18 -34.20
N ARG A 205 -3.93 12.52 -35.19
CA ARG A 205 -4.35 13.38 -36.29
C ARG A 205 -4.99 12.52 -37.37
N LEU A 206 -6.24 12.84 -37.71
CA LEU A 206 -7.01 12.22 -38.77
C LEU A 206 -6.55 12.75 -40.15
N ASP A 207 -6.95 12.06 -41.21
CA ASP A 207 -6.59 12.41 -42.60
C ASP A 207 -7.16 13.77 -43.05
N ASP A 208 -8.25 14.22 -42.44
CA ASP A 208 -8.86 15.54 -42.66
C ASP A 208 -8.13 16.67 -41.90
N GLY A 209 -7.12 16.31 -41.09
CA GLY A 209 -6.33 17.23 -40.30
C GLY A 209 -6.84 17.47 -38.88
N ASP A 210 -8.00 16.93 -38.52
CA ASP A 210 -8.56 17.06 -37.17
C ASP A 210 -7.78 16.22 -36.16
N GLU A 211 -7.71 16.68 -34.91
CA GLU A 211 -7.06 15.95 -33.82
C GLU A 211 -8.11 15.33 -32.90
N VAL A 212 -8.06 14.01 -32.75
CA VAL A 212 -8.94 13.26 -31.85
C VAL A 212 -8.14 12.53 -30.78
N ASN A 213 -8.68 12.48 -29.56
CA ASN A 213 -8.13 11.68 -28.49
C ASN A 213 -8.73 10.27 -28.54
N LEU A 214 -7.91 9.27 -28.86
CA LEU A 214 -8.32 7.88 -28.91
C LEU A 214 -7.76 7.11 -27.70
N ARG A 215 -8.61 6.30 -27.09
CA ARG A 215 -8.28 5.44 -25.95
C ARG A 215 -7.98 4.03 -26.44
N PHE A 216 -6.74 3.61 -26.29
CA PHE A 216 -6.26 2.27 -26.66
C PHE A 216 -6.35 1.32 -25.48
N ARG A 217 -6.70 0.06 -25.75
CA ARG A 217 -6.67 -1.05 -24.78
C ARG A 217 -6.16 -2.28 -25.49
N GLU A 218 -5.01 -2.79 -25.06
CA GLU A 218 -4.47 -4.04 -25.58
C GLU A 218 -5.03 -5.22 -24.80
N LYS A 219 -5.31 -6.34 -25.47
CA LYS A 219 -5.78 -7.54 -24.77
C LYS A 219 -4.60 -8.18 -24.02
N ILE A 220 -4.81 -8.54 -22.76
CA ILE A 220 -3.83 -9.32 -22.00
C ILE A 220 -3.69 -10.67 -22.70
N THR A 221 -2.48 -11.00 -23.14
CA THR A 221 -2.16 -12.36 -23.57
C THR A 221 -2.22 -13.26 -22.35
N GLU A 222 -2.81 -14.46 -22.47
CA GLU A 222 -2.88 -15.41 -21.35
C GLU A 222 -1.45 -15.68 -20.85
N ASN A 223 -1.08 -15.03 -19.76
CA ASN A 223 0.13 -15.39 -19.04
C ASN A 223 -0.07 -16.83 -18.57
N GLN A 224 0.94 -17.68 -18.79
CA GLN A 224 0.99 -18.99 -18.16
C GLN A 224 0.70 -18.81 -16.67
N LYS A 225 -0.34 -19.47 -16.16
CA LYS A 225 -0.69 -19.42 -14.74
C LYS A 225 0.56 -19.69 -13.92
N ARG A 226 0.98 -18.71 -13.12
CA ARG A 226 2.13 -18.84 -12.25
C ARG A 226 1.84 -19.96 -11.24
N GLN A 227 2.80 -20.86 -11.05
CA GLN A 227 2.71 -21.82 -9.96
C GLN A 227 3.08 -21.08 -8.67
N LEU A 228 2.09 -20.93 -7.79
CA LEU A 228 2.30 -20.34 -6.47
C LEU A 228 2.87 -21.38 -5.50
N PRO A 229 3.67 -20.97 -4.50
CA PRO A 229 4.11 -21.88 -3.45
C PRO A 229 2.92 -22.49 -2.72
N ILE A 230 3.10 -23.73 -2.24
CA ILE A 230 2.05 -24.49 -1.55
C ILE A 230 2.57 -24.82 -0.16
N SER A 231 1.73 -24.61 0.86
CA SER A 231 2.01 -25.03 2.22
C SER A 231 1.36 -26.38 2.52
N THR A 232 2.01 -27.17 3.38
CA THR A 232 1.43 -28.37 3.97
C THR A 232 0.44 -28.06 5.10
N ILE A 233 0.50 -26.86 5.69
CA ILE A 233 -0.38 -26.42 6.78
C ILE A 233 -1.70 -25.91 6.22
N LEU A 234 -2.82 -26.45 6.72
CA LEU A 234 -4.14 -26.15 6.19
C LEU A 234 -4.51 -24.67 6.35
N GLY A 235 -4.85 -24.01 5.24
CA GLY A 235 -5.31 -22.62 5.23
C GLY A 235 -4.20 -21.59 5.00
N VAL A 236 -2.93 -21.96 5.17
CA VAL A 236 -1.82 -21.12 4.69
C VAL A 236 -1.83 -21.16 3.16
N ALA A 237 -1.87 -20.00 2.53
CA ALA A 237 -2.02 -19.92 1.08
C ALA A 237 -1.28 -18.73 0.47
N PHE A 238 -0.68 -18.96 -0.69
CA PHE A 238 -0.24 -17.90 -1.59
C PHE A 238 -1.36 -17.66 -2.62
N ARG A 239 -1.74 -16.40 -2.81
CA ARG A 239 -2.84 -16.00 -3.70
C ARG A 239 -2.36 -14.92 -4.65
N ASP A 240 -2.72 -15.03 -5.93
CA ASP A 240 -2.56 -13.91 -6.85
C ASP A 240 -3.58 -12.82 -6.52
N ILE A 241 -3.12 -11.58 -6.43
CA ILE A 241 -3.96 -10.41 -6.32
C ILE A 241 -4.29 -9.93 -7.76
N PRO A 242 -5.58 -9.78 -8.11
CA PRO A 242 -5.96 -9.22 -9.39
C PRO A 242 -5.26 -7.89 -9.64
N THR A 243 -4.56 -7.79 -10.77
CA THR A 243 -3.68 -6.67 -11.09
C THR A 243 -4.06 -6.09 -12.42
N MET A 244 -4.14 -4.76 -12.48
CA MET A 244 -4.31 -4.04 -13.72
C MET A 244 -2.93 -3.78 -14.32
N GLN A 245 -2.55 -4.55 -15.34
CA GLN A 245 -1.26 -4.38 -16.00
C GLN A 245 -1.21 -3.05 -16.75
N THR A 246 -0.15 -2.27 -16.51
CA THR A 246 0.11 -1.00 -17.22
C THR A 246 1.20 -1.14 -18.28
N GLY A 247 1.82 -2.31 -18.35
CA GLY A 247 2.89 -2.68 -19.27
C GLY A 247 3.30 -4.14 -19.00
N LYS A 248 4.34 -4.62 -19.68
CA LYS A 248 4.80 -6.01 -19.55
C LYS A 248 5.28 -6.35 -18.13
N GLU A 249 5.93 -5.40 -17.47
CA GLU A 249 6.54 -5.58 -16.14
C GLU A 249 6.03 -4.56 -15.12
N SER A 250 4.99 -3.81 -15.47
CA SER A 250 4.40 -2.77 -14.62
C SER A 250 2.91 -3.00 -14.41
N GLY A 251 2.39 -2.55 -13.27
CA GLY A 251 0.99 -2.74 -12.96
C GLY A 251 0.54 -2.04 -11.69
N ILE A 252 -0.78 -2.07 -11.51
CA ILE A 252 -1.50 -1.48 -10.39
C ILE A 252 -2.20 -2.62 -9.67
N VAL A 253 -1.83 -2.83 -8.42
CA VAL A 253 -2.41 -3.83 -7.50
C VAL A 253 -3.30 -3.08 -6.51
N PRO A 254 -4.63 -3.10 -6.69
CA PRO A 254 -5.54 -2.41 -5.80
C PRO A 254 -5.84 -3.27 -4.57
N LEU A 255 -5.51 -2.72 -3.42
CA LEU A 255 -5.83 -3.30 -2.12
C LEU A 255 -7.19 -2.76 -1.68
N THR A 256 -8.25 -3.54 -1.92
CA THR A 256 -9.65 -3.10 -1.74
C THR A 256 -10.27 -3.48 -0.39
N ARG A 257 -9.60 -4.30 0.42
CA ARG A 257 -10.09 -4.75 1.74
C ARG A 257 -10.33 -3.56 2.67
N LYS A 258 -11.37 -3.56 3.50
CA LYS A 258 -11.69 -2.40 4.36
C LYS A 258 -10.87 -2.30 5.66
N SER A 259 -10.04 -3.29 5.95
CA SER A 259 -9.18 -3.26 7.14
C SER A 259 -8.05 -2.24 7.00
N PRO A 260 -7.62 -1.62 8.12
CA PRO A 260 -6.47 -0.73 8.11
C PRO A 260 -5.22 -1.49 7.75
N MET A 261 -4.32 -0.83 7.03
CA MET A 261 -3.05 -1.42 6.59
C MET A 261 -1.87 -0.76 7.30
N TYR A 262 -0.74 -1.44 7.30
CA TYR A 262 0.53 -0.89 7.75
C TYR A 262 1.68 -1.46 6.93
N LEU A 263 2.79 -0.73 6.91
CA LEU A 263 4.03 -1.21 6.33
C LEU A 263 4.98 -1.65 7.42
N VAL A 264 5.80 -2.63 7.10
CA VAL A 264 6.97 -3.00 7.89
C VAL A 264 8.20 -2.90 6.98
N GLU A 265 9.07 -1.95 7.29
CA GLU A 265 10.42 -1.89 6.72
C GLU A 265 11.35 -2.76 7.55
N HIS A 266 12.05 -3.68 6.90
CA HIS A 266 12.98 -4.61 7.56
C HIS A 266 14.44 -4.11 7.52
N GLY A 267 14.66 -2.88 7.05
CA GLY A 267 15.99 -2.28 6.94
C GLY A 267 16.80 -2.82 5.75
N ASN A 268 18.05 -2.40 5.66
CA ASN A 268 18.96 -2.74 4.55
C ASN A 268 20.07 -3.74 4.93
N GLU A 269 20.19 -4.07 6.21
CA GLU A 269 21.09 -5.09 6.74
C GLU A 269 20.35 -6.43 6.90
N ASP A 270 21.09 -7.51 7.13
CA ASP A 270 20.53 -8.85 7.32
C ASP A 270 19.41 -8.84 8.38
N TYR A 271 18.21 -9.21 7.95
CA TYR A 271 17.02 -9.25 8.80
C TYR A 271 16.40 -10.65 8.78
N ASN A 272 16.52 -11.32 9.92
CA ASN A 272 15.93 -12.62 10.23
C ASN A 272 15.20 -12.50 11.56
N PHE A 273 14.00 -13.08 11.63
CA PHE A 273 13.27 -13.19 12.89
C PHE A 273 13.95 -14.25 13.77
N ASP A 274 14.08 -13.96 15.07
CA ASP A 274 14.64 -14.85 16.10
C ASP A 274 13.56 -15.64 16.86
N SER A 275 12.29 -15.23 16.71
CA SER A 275 11.11 -15.91 17.22
C SER A 275 10.02 -16.05 16.15
N TYR A 276 9.16 -17.05 16.31
CA TYR A 276 7.86 -17.07 15.67
C TYR A 276 6.96 -16.03 16.31
N GLY A 277 6.18 -15.31 15.50
CA GLY A 277 5.00 -14.57 15.94
C GLY A 277 3.75 -15.42 15.76
N LEU A 278 2.84 -15.39 16.71
CA LEU A 278 1.57 -16.11 16.67
C LEU A 278 0.42 -15.16 17.01
N HIS A 279 -0.50 -14.96 16.08
CA HIS A 279 -1.71 -14.17 16.26
C HIS A 279 -2.92 -15.07 16.53
N LEU A 280 -3.70 -14.77 17.58
CA LEU A 280 -4.92 -15.54 17.90
C LEU A 280 -6.19 -14.90 17.33
N GLY A 281 -6.15 -13.58 17.07
CA GLY A 281 -7.27 -12.80 16.54
C GLY A 281 -6.94 -12.03 15.28
N GLN A 282 -5.87 -12.40 14.57
CA GLN A 282 -5.48 -11.77 13.34
C GLN A 282 -5.05 -12.83 12.32
N GLU A 283 -5.70 -12.83 11.17
CA GLU A 283 -5.25 -13.51 9.96
C GLU A 283 -4.38 -12.53 9.17
N ASP A 284 -3.14 -12.92 8.91
CA ASP A 284 -2.18 -12.09 8.23
C ASP A 284 -2.38 -12.16 6.72
N HIS A 285 -2.39 -10.99 6.09
CA HIS A 285 -2.41 -10.82 4.65
C HIS A 285 -1.21 -9.94 4.28
N LEU A 286 -0.17 -10.59 3.76
CA LEU A 286 1.15 -10.01 3.59
C LEU A 286 1.48 -9.95 2.09
N THR A 287 1.81 -8.76 1.59
CA THR A 287 2.43 -8.59 0.26
C THR A 287 3.87 -8.13 0.45
N PHE A 288 4.80 -8.70 -0.32
CA PHE A 288 6.23 -8.44 -0.15
C PHE A 288 6.75 -7.62 -1.33
N LEU A 289 7.25 -6.42 -1.03
CA LEU A 289 7.85 -5.50 -2.00
C LEU A 289 9.37 -5.53 -1.84
N GLY A 290 10.07 -5.80 -2.93
CA GLY A 290 11.53 -5.90 -2.95
C GLY A 290 12.02 -6.32 -4.33
N ASP A 291 13.32 -6.52 -4.44
CA ASP A 291 13.96 -7.04 -5.66
C ASP A 291 13.42 -8.44 -5.98
N ALA A 292 12.98 -8.66 -7.23
CA ALA A 292 12.39 -9.93 -7.65
C ALA A 292 13.40 -11.10 -7.71
N SER A 293 14.70 -10.80 -7.62
CA SER A 293 15.76 -11.80 -7.48
C SER A 293 15.97 -12.27 -6.03
N SER A 294 15.49 -11.52 -5.04
CA SER A 294 15.59 -11.89 -3.62
C SER A 294 14.77 -13.13 -3.28
N GLU A 295 15.23 -13.90 -2.30
CA GLU A 295 14.55 -15.09 -1.79
C GLU A 295 14.20 -14.92 -0.32
N ILE A 296 12.92 -15.03 0.00
CA ILE A 296 12.37 -14.99 1.36
C ILE A 296 12.13 -16.43 1.79
N THR A 297 12.54 -16.77 3.01
CA THR A 297 12.19 -18.05 3.63
C THR A 297 11.17 -17.83 4.73
N LEU A 298 10.07 -18.57 4.67
CA LEU A 298 9.00 -18.59 5.65
C LEU A 298 9.05 -19.92 6.40
N LYS A 299 9.12 -19.85 7.72
CA LYS A 299 8.95 -21.00 8.61
C LYS A 299 7.61 -20.89 9.31
N LEU A 300 6.90 -22.01 9.40
CA LEU A 300 5.55 -22.08 9.94
C LEU A 300 5.43 -23.24 10.93
N VAL A 301 4.55 -23.06 11.92
CA VAL A 301 4.07 -24.13 12.79
C VAL A 301 2.57 -23.95 13.03
N ASP A 302 1.78 -24.98 12.78
CA ASP A 302 0.36 -24.94 13.09
C ASP A 302 0.13 -25.16 14.59
N MET A 303 -0.42 -24.16 15.28
CA MET A 303 -0.65 -24.22 16.73
C MET A 303 -2.15 -24.27 17.08
N ARG A 304 -3.02 -24.50 16.09
CA ARG A 304 -4.49 -24.43 16.28
C ARG A 304 -5.04 -25.69 16.91
N GLU A 305 -5.73 -25.55 18.04
CA GLU A 305 -6.44 -26.65 18.68
C GLU A 305 -7.46 -27.28 17.71
N GLY A 306 -7.41 -28.60 17.56
CA GLY A 306 -8.32 -29.35 16.68
C GLY A 306 -7.99 -29.27 15.18
N SER A 307 -6.89 -28.62 14.78
CA SER A 307 -6.44 -28.63 13.38
C SER A 307 -5.97 -30.02 12.94
N ALA A 308 -6.29 -30.39 11.69
CA ALA A 308 -5.78 -31.62 11.07
C ALA A 308 -4.27 -31.58 10.83
N THR A 309 -3.67 -30.38 10.80
CA THR A 309 -2.23 -30.16 10.63
C THR A 309 -1.57 -29.67 11.93
N LEU A 310 -2.20 -29.86 13.10
CA LEU A 310 -1.66 -29.42 14.39
C LEU A 310 -0.21 -29.90 14.60
N PHE A 311 0.66 -28.97 14.96
CA PHE A 311 2.11 -29.11 15.13
C PHE A 311 2.89 -29.53 13.89
N CYS A 312 2.26 -29.52 12.72
CA CYS A 312 2.99 -29.61 11.47
C CYS A 312 3.88 -28.38 11.33
N GLU A 313 5.14 -28.61 11.01
CA GLU A 313 6.08 -27.58 10.60
C GLU A 313 6.14 -27.53 9.07
N ASP A 314 6.36 -26.33 8.53
CA ASP A 314 6.56 -26.14 7.11
C ASP A 314 7.60 -25.05 6.86
N GLU A 315 8.37 -25.21 5.78
CA GLU A 315 9.39 -24.25 5.36
C GLU A 315 9.27 -24.02 3.86
N ILE A 316 9.03 -22.75 3.50
CA ILE A 316 8.72 -22.37 2.12
C ILE A 316 9.65 -21.23 1.73
N THR A 317 10.35 -21.39 0.60
CA THR A 317 11.11 -20.32 -0.03
C THR A 317 10.32 -19.74 -1.20
N PHE A 318 10.24 -18.42 -1.28
CA PHE A 318 9.53 -17.72 -2.35
C PHE A 318 10.16 -16.35 -2.63
N LYS A 319 9.75 -15.72 -3.73
CA LYS A 319 10.25 -14.41 -4.18
C LYS A 319 9.23 -13.31 -3.86
N PRO A 320 9.68 -12.08 -3.50
CA PRO A 320 8.77 -10.96 -3.30
C PRO A 320 8.10 -10.59 -4.62
N LEU A 321 6.78 -10.39 -4.57
CA LEU A 321 5.97 -10.08 -5.73
C LEU A 321 4.85 -9.11 -5.31
N PRO A 322 4.67 -7.97 -6.00
CA PRO A 322 3.68 -6.97 -5.60
C PRO A 322 2.23 -7.46 -5.78
N ASN A 323 2.03 -8.47 -6.62
CA ASN A 323 0.74 -9.05 -6.94
C ASN A 323 0.51 -10.44 -6.31
N MET A 324 1.27 -10.80 -5.28
CA MET A 324 1.12 -12.05 -4.55
C MET A 324 0.90 -11.76 -3.07
N GLU A 325 -0.19 -12.29 -2.53
CA GLU A 325 -0.52 -12.24 -1.11
C GLU A 325 -0.19 -13.58 -0.45
N LEU A 326 0.52 -13.54 0.67
CA LEU A 326 0.61 -14.65 1.61
C LEU A 326 -0.47 -14.48 2.68
N VAL A 327 -1.28 -15.51 2.85
CA VAL A 327 -2.33 -15.60 3.87
C VAL A 327 -1.89 -16.59 4.94
N ILE A 328 -1.81 -16.13 6.19
CA ILE A 328 -1.50 -16.96 7.36
C ILE A 328 -2.69 -16.89 8.32
N PRO A 329 -3.43 -17.99 8.51
CA PRO A 329 -4.57 -18.01 9.42
C PRO A 329 -4.19 -17.70 10.87
N CYS A 330 -5.15 -17.19 11.65
CA CYS A 330 -5.03 -17.14 13.12
C CYS A 330 -4.54 -18.49 13.66
N GLY A 331 -3.64 -18.47 14.63
CA GLY A 331 -3.15 -19.68 15.30
C GLY A 331 -2.02 -20.42 14.56
N VAL A 332 -1.55 -19.92 13.42
CA VAL A 332 -0.34 -20.44 12.76
C VAL A 332 0.84 -19.53 13.11
N ALA A 333 1.83 -20.10 13.80
CA ALA A 333 3.04 -19.39 14.19
C ALA A 333 3.96 -19.23 12.98
N HIS A 334 4.54 -18.06 12.77
CA HIS A 334 5.35 -17.79 11.57
C HIS A 334 6.59 -16.95 11.86
N ALA A 335 7.66 -17.21 11.11
CA ALA A 335 8.91 -16.46 11.14
C ALA A 335 9.45 -16.31 9.72
N LEU A 336 9.94 -15.12 9.40
CA LEU A 336 10.48 -14.79 8.08
C LEU A 336 12.01 -14.61 8.14
N PHE A 337 12.68 -14.93 7.04
CA PHE A 337 14.12 -14.82 6.91
C PHE A 337 14.47 -14.19 5.57
N ASN A 338 15.68 -13.63 5.51
CA ASN A 338 16.21 -12.90 4.35
C ASN A 338 15.36 -11.67 3.98
N MET A 339 14.94 -10.92 5.00
CA MET A 339 14.04 -9.77 4.83
C MET A 339 14.78 -8.46 4.52
N ALA A 340 16.10 -8.49 4.33
CA ALA A 340 16.87 -7.29 4.01
C ALA A 340 16.35 -6.64 2.71
N ASN A 341 16.13 -5.32 2.74
CA ASN A 341 15.55 -4.52 1.65
C ASN A 341 14.14 -4.95 1.21
N ILE A 342 13.45 -5.76 2.02
CA ILE A 342 12.04 -6.10 1.80
C ILE A 342 11.17 -5.14 2.62
N ILE A 343 10.06 -4.73 2.03
CA ILE A 343 8.98 -4.01 2.70
C ILE A 343 7.75 -4.89 2.65
N THR A 344 7.17 -5.20 3.81
CA THR A 344 5.92 -5.94 3.86
C THR A 344 4.75 -4.96 3.95
N VAL A 345 3.77 -5.14 3.07
CA VAL A 345 2.48 -4.45 3.10
C VAL A 345 1.48 -5.38 3.77
N ASN A 346 1.01 -4.98 4.95
CA ASN A 346 0.15 -5.81 5.79
C ASN A 346 -1.26 -5.25 5.80
N ARG A 347 -2.25 -6.08 5.47
CA ARG A 347 -3.66 -5.70 5.49
C ARG A 347 -4.53 -6.78 6.13
N PRO A 348 -4.38 -6.98 7.45
CA PRO A 348 -4.92 -8.15 8.16
C PRO A 348 -6.44 -8.25 8.12
N VAL A 349 -6.96 -9.43 8.42
CA VAL A 349 -8.35 -9.64 8.85
C VAL A 349 -8.36 -9.89 10.34
N ILE A 350 -9.18 -9.12 11.05
CA ILE A 350 -9.27 -9.23 12.50
C ILE A 350 -10.45 -10.13 12.87
N TYR A 351 -10.19 -11.04 13.80
CA TYR A 351 -11.17 -11.91 14.44
C TYR A 351 -11.27 -11.56 15.93
N LEU A 352 -12.49 -11.28 16.38
CA LEU A 352 -12.84 -10.93 17.74
C LEU A 352 -13.18 -12.18 18.55
N ASP A 353 -12.98 -12.09 19.87
CA ASP A 353 -13.45 -13.09 20.81
C ASP A 353 -14.98 -13.06 20.98
N GLU A 354 -15.52 -13.96 21.82
CA GLU A 354 -16.97 -14.05 22.08
C GLU A 354 -17.55 -12.76 22.70
N GLU A 355 -16.71 -11.97 23.35
CA GLU A 355 -17.05 -10.69 23.98
C GLU A 355 -16.97 -9.53 22.97
N LYS A 356 -16.57 -9.82 21.72
CA LYS A 356 -16.31 -8.88 20.62
C LYS A 356 -15.15 -7.93 20.91
N GLU A 357 -14.21 -8.37 21.74
CA GLU A 357 -13.02 -7.62 22.07
C GLU A 357 -11.82 -8.17 21.27
N TYR A 358 -10.92 -7.26 20.92
CA TYR A 358 -9.60 -7.56 20.40
C TYR A 358 -8.73 -6.32 20.57
N ILE A 359 -7.52 -6.50 21.11
CA ILE A 359 -6.53 -5.43 21.26
C ILE A 359 -5.30 -5.81 20.43
N PRO A 360 -5.08 -5.16 19.26
CA PRO A 360 -3.93 -5.44 18.42
C PRO A 360 -2.60 -5.34 19.19
N GLY A 361 -1.72 -6.33 19.01
CA GLY A 361 -0.41 -6.39 19.66
C GLY A 361 -0.42 -6.97 21.08
N HIS A 362 -1.60 -7.23 21.66
CA HIS A 362 -1.75 -8.00 22.89
C HIS A 362 -2.03 -9.48 22.62
N ASP A 363 -2.18 -9.88 21.36
CA ASP A 363 -2.49 -11.23 20.90
C ASP A 363 -1.24 -11.99 20.44
N VAL A 364 -0.15 -11.30 20.13
CA VAL A 364 1.12 -11.91 19.67
C VAL A 364 1.78 -12.74 20.76
N ILE A 365 2.06 -14.01 20.49
CA ILE A 365 2.91 -14.84 21.34
C ILE A 365 4.24 -15.02 20.62
N ASP A 366 5.32 -14.43 21.15
CA ASP A 366 6.66 -14.66 20.61
C ASP A 366 7.23 -15.96 21.19
N TRP A 367 7.67 -16.82 20.28
CA TRP A 367 8.17 -18.15 20.60
C TRP A 367 9.52 -18.39 19.93
N GLU A 368 10.57 -18.66 20.71
CA GLU A 368 11.91 -18.92 20.16
C GLU A 368 11.88 -20.06 19.13
N ILE A 369 12.49 -19.84 17.97
CA ILE A 369 12.41 -20.80 16.86
C ILE A 369 12.99 -22.18 17.22
N ALA A 370 14.01 -22.21 18.08
CA ALA A 370 14.65 -23.44 18.54
C ALA A 370 13.80 -24.22 19.56
N ASN A 371 12.82 -23.59 20.21
CA ASN A 371 11.96 -24.24 21.17
C ASN A 371 10.87 -25.04 20.45
N LYS A 372 10.74 -26.34 20.76
CA LYS A 372 9.77 -27.25 20.14
C LYS A 372 8.65 -27.70 21.10
N ASN A 373 8.55 -27.09 22.28
CA ASN A 373 7.53 -27.41 23.29
C ASN A 373 6.14 -26.85 22.93
N TYR A 374 5.63 -27.20 21.76
CA TYR A 374 4.42 -26.59 21.21
C TYR A 374 3.18 -26.76 22.10
N GLN A 375 2.36 -25.72 22.14
CA GLN A 375 1.05 -25.69 22.79
C GLN A 375 -0.03 -25.46 21.75
N ALA A 376 -1.18 -26.11 21.93
CA ALA A 376 -2.35 -25.83 21.11
C ALA A 376 -3.10 -24.61 21.66
N TYR A 377 -3.62 -23.77 20.76
CA TYR A 377 -4.36 -22.55 21.08
C TYR A 377 -5.72 -22.51 20.38
N CYS A 378 -6.72 -22.01 21.10
CA CYS A 378 -7.98 -21.57 20.52
C CYS A 378 -7.79 -20.23 19.81
N THR A 379 -8.36 -20.10 18.62
CA THR A 379 -8.37 -18.85 17.84
C THR A 379 -9.73 -18.18 17.95
N ASN A 380 -9.73 -16.86 17.80
CA ASN A 380 -10.95 -16.10 17.63
C ASN A 380 -11.64 -16.49 16.31
N LYS A 381 -12.98 -16.39 16.29
CA LYS A 381 -13.81 -16.88 15.17
C LYS A 381 -14.76 -15.84 14.58
N ILE A 382 -14.95 -14.71 15.24
CA ILE A 382 -15.92 -13.69 14.81
C ILE A 382 -15.17 -12.64 13.98
N GLU A 383 -15.33 -12.64 12.66
CA GLU A 383 -14.72 -11.61 11.81
C GLU A 383 -15.21 -10.21 12.20
N ALA A 384 -14.28 -9.27 12.35
CA ALA A 384 -14.56 -7.89 12.70
C ALA A 384 -15.27 -7.15 11.56
N ASP A 385 -16.25 -6.32 11.92
CA ASP A 385 -17.01 -5.53 10.96
C ASP A 385 -16.34 -4.18 10.62
N LEU A 386 -16.96 -3.44 9.69
CA LEU A 386 -16.47 -2.12 9.30
C LEU A 386 -16.45 -1.11 10.47
N GLY A 387 -17.39 -1.21 11.40
CA GLY A 387 -17.44 -0.33 12.56
C GLY A 387 -16.22 -0.51 13.47
N TYR A 388 -15.81 -1.75 13.68
CA TYR A 388 -14.58 -2.08 14.38
C TYR A 388 -13.34 -1.51 13.67
N TYR A 389 -13.23 -1.67 12.35
CA TYR A 389 -12.11 -1.11 11.59
C TYR A 389 -12.07 0.42 11.63
N GLN A 390 -13.22 1.08 11.53
CA GLN A 390 -13.33 2.53 11.67
C GLN A 390 -12.89 3.00 13.07
N PHE A 391 -13.24 2.24 14.12
CA PHE A 391 -12.75 2.48 15.47
C PHE A 391 -11.21 2.38 15.55
N ILE A 392 -10.60 1.32 15.01
CA ILE A 392 -9.13 1.18 14.98
C ILE A 392 -8.47 2.33 14.22
N VAL A 393 -9.00 2.70 13.05
CA VAL A 393 -8.51 3.85 12.28
C VAL A 393 -8.57 5.14 13.09
N SER A 394 -9.65 5.36 13.85
CA SER A 394 -9.77 6.53 14.73
C SER A 394 -8.65 6.57 15.79
N LYS A 395 -8.34 5.42 16.40
CA LYS A 395 -7.26 5.29 17.38
C LYS A 395 -5.88 5.48 16.77
N GLN A 396 -5.64 4.96 15.57
CA GLN A 396 -4.40 5.22 14.84
C GLN A 396 -4.25 6.71 14.52
N LYS A 397 -5.31 7.39 14.08
CA LYS A 397 -5.30 8.85 13.84
C LYS A 397 -5.01 9.65 15.12
N GLU A 398 -5.47 9.20 16.28
CA GLU A 398 -5.14 9.80 17.58
C GLU A 398 -3.65 9.62 17.93
N ILE A 399 -3.12 8.39 17.78
CA ILE A 399 -1.72 8.05 18.08
C ILE A 399 -0.75 8.83 17.17
N ILE A 400 -1.06 8.93 15.88
CA ILE A 400 -0.20 9.59 14.87
C ILE A 400 0.01 11.08 15.17
N LYS A 401 -0.89 11.73 15.91
CA LYS A 401 -0.73 13.13 16.36
C LYS A 401 0.37 13.30 17.42
N GLN A 402 0.77 12.21 18.07
CA GLN A 402 1.77 12.20 19.12
C GLN A 402 3.09 11.65 18.57
N LYS A 403 4.21 12.12 19.13
CA LYS A 403 5.51 11.52 18.80
C LYS A 403 5.58 10.10 19.37
N PRO A 404 6.20 9.13 18.67
CA PRO A 404 6.48 7.82 19.24
C PRO A 404 7.23 7.96 20.55
N THR A 405 6.73 7.32 21.60
CA THR A 405 7.34 7.31 22.94
C THR A 405 8.09 6.01 23.24
N HIS A 406 7.73 4.93 22.54
CA HIS A 406 8.27 3.59 22.70
C HIS A 406 8.53 2.95 21.33
N HIS A 407 9.45 2.00 21.28
CA HIS A 407 9.63 1.08 20.16
C HIS A 407 8.42 0.12 20.05
N THR A 408 8.35 -0.67 18.97
CA THR A 408 7.33 -1.73 18.90
C THR A 408 7.48 -2.69 20.10
N PRO A 409 6.36 -3.07 20.75
CA PRO A 409 6.42 -3.97 21.90
C PRO A 409 6.90 -5.36 21.48
N LYS A 410 7.69 -6.02 22.33
CA LYS A 410 7.99 -7.46 22.23
C LYS A 410 7.15 -8.22 23.25
N SER A 411 6.67 -9.40 22.88
CA SER A 411 5.70 -10.17 23.66
C SER A 411 6.24 -11.56 23.98
N ILE A 412 6.94 -11.68 25.10
CA ILE A 412 7.62 -12.92 25.47
C ILE A 412 6.79 -13.78 26.42
N ILE A 413 6.98 -15.10 26.37
CA ILE A 413 6.47 -16.03 27.38
C ILE A 413 7.56 -16.30 28.42
N ILE A 414 7.25 -16.06 29.69
CA ILE A 414 8.07 -16.50 30.83
C ILE A 414 7.31 -17.57 31.60
N TYR A 415 8.02 -18.50 32.24
CA TYR A 415 7.39 -19.53 33.06
C TYR A 415 7.40 -19.11 34.53
N GLY A 416 6.22 -19.03 35.14
CA GLY A 416 6.09 -18.77 36.58
C GLY A 416 6.55 -19.95 37.42
N LYS A 417 6.58 -19.78 38.76
CA LYS A 417 7.04 -20.80 39.73
C LYS A 417 6.36 -22.18 39.59
N ASN A 418 5.17 -22.24 38.99
CA ASN A 418 4.41 -23.49 38.78
C ASN A 418 4.50 -24.00 37.33
N ASN A 419 5.49 -23.55 36.56
CA ASN A 419 5.65 -23.83 35.13
C ASN A 419 4.46 -23.37 34.26
N LYS A 420 3.63 -22.45 34.78
CA LYS A 420 2.56 -21.82 34.01
C LYS A 420 3.15 -20.73 33.11
N PRO A 421 2.82 -20.71 31.82
CA PRO A 421 3.26 -19.64 30.92
C PRO A 421 2.59 -18.32 31.32
N ILE A 422 3.38 -17.25 31.40
CA ILE A 422 2.96 -15.88 31.66
C ILE A 422 3.44 -15.04 30.48
N LYS A 423 2.50 -14.36 29.83
CA LYS A 423 2.77 -13.42 28.75
C LYS A 423 3.23 -12.08 29.31
N VAL A 424 4.35 -11.57 28.83
CA VAL A 424 4.91 -10.28 29.25
C VAL A 424 5.17 -9.41 28.03
N LEU A 425 4.55 -8.23 28.02
CA LEU A 425 4.79 -7.19 27.02
C LEU A 425 5.90 -6.26 27.50
N ILE A 426 7.01 -6.23 26.75
CA ILE A 426 8.15 -5.35 27.00
C ILE A 426 8.05 -4.18 26.02
N LYS A 427 8.04 -2.95 26.57
CA LYS A 427 8.07 -1.71 25.80
C LYS A 427 9.35 -0.96 26.11
N GLU A 428 10.24 -0.86 25.13
CA GLU A 428 11.45 -0.06 25.22
C GLU A 428 11.13 1.41 24.90
N LYS A 429 11.63 2.35 25.69
CA LYS A 429 11.40 3.79 25.50
C LYS A 429 12.34 4.35 24.43
N VAL A 430 11.83 5.25 23.59
CA VAL A 430 12.61 5.96 22.54
C VAL A 430 13.58 6.97 23.13
#